data_AF-A0A1A9AQ23-F1
#
_entry.id   AF-A0A1A9AQ23-F1
#
_cell.length_a   1.000
_cell.length_b   1.000
_cell.length_c   1.000
_cell.angle_alpha   90.00
_cell.angle_beta   90.00
_cell.angle_gamma   90.00
#
_symmetry.space_group_name_H-M   'P 1'
#
loop_
_entity.id
_entity.type
_entity.pdbx_description
1 polymer ?
#
loop_
_entity_poly.entity_id
_entity_poly.type
_entity_poly.pdbx_seq_one_letter_code
_entity_poly.pdbx_strand_id
1 'polypeptide(L)'
;MAGDSGYTTLTHYIDIEVFLNWIQGDIKNVIRAHGHKNCGLLYEDVCKKIKNIIYTKKKVISEPMDKDGRNKFNSEWDSQRNGFLNKLFEGEGFKNLCFPKESLKYSSDLRKLIQKFINFCGEKEDRRTNAEGNNKYSECIAYNRWIDTERRSFQRKQKRIAH
;
A
#
# COMPACT_ATOMS: atom_id res chain seq x y z
N MET A 1 -36.63 -14.75 -16.17
CA MET A 1 -35.30 -15.40 -16.17
C MET A 1 -35.00 -15.73 -14.72
N ALA A 2 -35.20 -16.99 -14.33
CA ALA A 2 -35.07 -17.45 -12.95
C ALA A 2 -33.60 -17.48 -12.53
N GLY A 3 -33.30 -16.97 -11.34
CA GLY A 3 -31.97 -17.04 -10.74
C GLY A 3 -31.69 -18.46 -10.27
N ASP A 4 -30.76 -19.13 -10.93
CA ASP A 4 -30.14 -20.33 -10.39
C ASP A 4 -29.40 -19.93 -9.10
N SER A 5 -30.01 -20.24 -7.96
CA SER A 5 -29.32 -20.33 -6.68
C SER A 5 -28.30 -21.46 -6.79
N GLY A 6 -27.06 -21.11 -7.15
CA GLY A 6 -25.94 -22.04 -7.29
C GLY A 6 -25.56 -22.66 -5.95
N TYR A 7 -26.30 -23.70 -5.53
CA TYR A 7 -25.93 -24.52 -4.39
C TYR A 7 -24.64 -25.27 -4.73
N THR A 8 -23.54 -24.87 -4.07
CA THR A 8 -22.27 -25.58 -4.13
C THR A 8 -22.41 -26.92 -3.41
N THR A 9 -22.04 -28.03 -4.06
CA THR A 9 -21.99 -29.36 -3.43
C THR A 9 -20.81 -29.52 -2.47
N LEU A 10 -19.97 -28.48 -2.35
CA LEU A 10 -18.82 -28.44 -1.44
C LEU A 10 -19.28 -28.05 -0.03
N THR A 11 -19.37 -29.03 0.85
CA THR A 11 -19.80 -28.86 2.25
C THR A 11 -18.77 -28.12 3.12
N HIS A 12 -17.51 -28.05 2.69
CA HIS A 12 -16.43 -27.36 3.38
C HIS A 12 -15.75 -26.30 2.50
N TYR A 13 -16.53 -25.58 1.68
CA TYR A 13 -16.06 -24.43 0.91
C TYR A 13 -16.50 -23.13 1.59
N ILE A 14 -15.56 -22.19 1.75
CA ILE A 14 -15.85 -20.82 2.16
C ILE A 14 -15.72 -19.94 0.92
N ASP A 15 -16.73 -19.09 0.71
CA ASP A 15 -16.76 -18.17 -0.42
C ASP A 15 -15.54 -17.23 -0.43
N ILE A 16 -14.93 -17.07 -1.60
CA ILE A 16 -13.77 -16.19 -1.79
C ILE A 16 -14.07 -14.75 -1.35
N GLU A 17 -15.30 -14.26 -1.48
CA GLU A 17 -15.69 -12.92 -1.05
C GLU A 17 -15.53 -12.71 0.46
N VAL A 18 -15.68 -13.77 1.27
CA VAL A 18 -15.41 -13.71 2.72
C VAL A 18 -13.94 -13.36 2.95
N PHE A 19 -13.03 -13.96 2.19
CA PHE A 19 -11.60 -13.68 2.27
C PHE A 19 -11.25 -12.27 1.79
N LEU A 20 -11.79 -11.86 0.63
CA LEU A 20 -11.52 -10.54 0.04
C LEU A 20 -11.94 -9.42 1.00
N ASN A 21 -13.14 -9.51 1.55
CA ASN A 21 -13.65 -8.55 2.53
C ASN A 21 -12.80 -8.53 3.81
N TRP A 22 -12.34 -9.69 4.27
CA TRP A 22 -11.53 -9.78 5.47
C TRP A 22 -10.13 -9.14 5.33
N ILE A 23 -9.52 -9.17 4.15
CA ILE A 23 -8.17 -8.63 3.93
C ILE A 23 -8.16 -7.19 3.41
N GLN A 24 -9.28 -6.70 2.87
CA GLN A 24 -9.38 -5.37 2.25
C GLN A 24 -8.90 -4.24 3.18
N GLY A 25 -9.39 -4.21 4.43
CA GLY A 25 -9.05 -3.16 5.39
C GLY A 25 -7.57 -3.12 5.73
N ASP A 26 -6.97 -4.28 5.99
CA ASP A 26 -5.55 -4.40 6.34
C ASP A 26 -4.65 -3.97 5.19
N ILE A 27 -5.00 -4.32 3.95
CA ILE A 27 -4.24 -3.91 2.76
C ILE A 27 -4.29 -2.39 2.59
N LYS A 28 -5.47 -1.76 2.70
CA LYS A 28 -5.61 -0.30 2.63
C LYS A 28 -4.81 0.38 3.73
N ASN A 29 -4.83 -0.15 4.95
CA ASN A 29 -4.05 0.37 6.07
C ASN A 29 -2.54 0.31 5.81
N VAL A 30 -2.04 -0.76 5.19
CA VAL A 30 -0.63 -0.84 4.78
C VAL A 30 -0.28 0.22 3.74
N ILE A 31 -1.13 0.43 2.72
CA ILE A 31 -0.88 1.42 1.68
C ILE A 31 -0.81 2.84 2.30
N ARG A 32 -1.77 3.19 3.16
CA ARG A 32 -1.83 4.50 3.83
C ARG A 32 -0.67 4.73 4.79
N ALA A 33 -0.24 3.70 5.51
CA ALA A 33 0.85 3.83 6.47
C ALA A 33 2.24 3.95 5.80
N HIS A 34 2.36 3.59 4.52
CA HIS A 34 3.64 3.54 3.78
C HIS A 34 3.64 4.44 2.54
N GLY A 35 2.60 5.24 2.36
CA GLY A 35 2.44 6.12 1.21
C GLY A 35 1.63 7.35 1.52
N HIS A 36 1.75 8.32 0.65
CA HIS A 36 0.95 9.52 0.64
C HIS A 36 0.52 9.78 -0.80
N LYS A 37 -0.79 9.85 -1.06
CA LYS A 37 -1.37 9.83 -2.43
C LYS A 37 -0.79 10.89 -3.38
N ASN A 38 -0.37 12.04 -2.83
CA ASN A 38 0.20 13.14 -3.61
C ASN A 38 1.73 13.08 -3.72
N CYS A 39 2.38 12.08 -3.10
CA CYS A 39 3.84 12.05 -2.93
C CYS A 39 4.47 10.75 -3.45
N GLY A 40 3.93 9.60 -3.06
CA GLY A 40 4.49 8.30 -3.42
C GLY A 40 4.20 7.20 -2.42
N LEU A 41 4.69 6.01 -2.72
CA LEU A 41 4.48 4.78 -1.95
C LEU A 41 5.78 4.01 -1.84
N LEU A 42 6.10 3.51 -0.64
CA LEU A 42 7.25 2.64 -0.44
C LEU A 42 6.91 1.19 -0.82
N TYR A 43 6.86 0.92 -2.14
CA TYR A 43 6.36 -0.33 -2.67
C TYR A 43 7.05 -1.58 -2.09
N GLU A 44 8.36 -1.59 -1.90
CA GLU A 44 9.06 -2.78 -1.39
C GLU A 44 8.50 -3.27 -0.05
N ASP A 45 8.28 -2.35 0.90
CA ASP A 45 7.72 -2.67 2.21
C ASP A 45 6.21 -2.97 2.13
N VAL A 46 5.48 -2.24 1.29
CA VAL A 46 4.05 -2.47 1.03
C VAL A 46 3.80 -3.86 0.45
N CYS A 47 4.50 -4.22 -0.63
CA CYS A 47 4.37 -5.52 -1.27
C CYS A 47 4.71 -6.66 -0.31
N LYS A 48 5.76 -6.50 0.51
CA LYS A 48 6.16 -7.50 1.52
C LYS A 48 5.06 -7.69 2.56
N LYS A 49 4.50 -6.60 3.09
CA LYS A 49 3.43 -6.65 4.10
C LYS A 49 2.13 -7.21 3.56
N ILE A 50 1.70 -6.77 2.37
CA ILE A 50 0.50 -7.30 1.71
C ILE A 50 0.65 -8.80 1.45
N LYS A 51 1.80 -9.24 0.92
CA LYS A 51 2.08 -10.67 0.70
C LYS A 51 1.95 -11.47 2.01
N ASN A 52 2.48 -10.93 3.11
CA ASN A 52 2.39 -11.59 4.42
C ASN A 52 0.95 -11.67 4.93
N ILE A 53 0.18 -10.58 4.84
CA ILE A 53 -1.25 -10.55 5.20
C ILE A 53 -2.02 -11.63 4.43
N ILE A 54 -1.87 -11.65 3.10
CA ILE A 54 -2.52 -12.62 2.23
C ILE A 54 -2.14 -14.04 2.65
N TYR A 55 -0.84 -14.33 2.80
CA TYR A 55 -0.37 -15.66 3.16
C TYR A 55 -0.92 -16.13 4.52
N THR A 56 -0.80 -15.30 5.56
CA THR A 56 -1.23 -15.66 6.92
C THR A 56 -2.74 -15.84 6.98
N LYS A 57 -3.52 -14.91 6.44
CA LYS A 57 -4.99 -15.00 6.48
C LYS A 57 -5.54 -16.12 5.59
N LYS A 58 -4.92 -16.35 4.43
CA LYS A 58 -5.29 -17.46 3.54
C LYS A 58 -5.08 -18.81 4.21
N LYS A 59 -4.00 -18.96 4.98
CA LYS A 59 -3.77 -20.17 5.77
C LYS A 59 -4.91 -20.38 6.77
N VAL A 60 -5.23 -19.37 7.57
CA VAL A 60 -6.28 -19.45 8.61
C VAL A 60 -7.66 -19.77 8.02
N ILE A 61 -8.09 -19.06 6.97
CA ILE A 61 -9.43 -19.29 6.40
C ILE A 61 -9.57 -20.66 5.71
N SER A 62 -8.46 -21.28 5.31
CA SER A 62 -8.48 -22.58 4.62
C SER A 62 -8.35 -23.79 5.54
N GLU A 63 -8.11 -23.58 6.84
CA GLU A 63 -8.03 -24.65 7.86
C GLU A 63 -9.31 -25.52 7.94
N PRO A 64 -10.54 -24.97 7.98
CA PRO A 64 -11.76 -25.78 8.07
C PRO A 64 -12.19 -26.39 6.73
N MET A 65 -11.52 -26.06 5.62
CA MET A 65 -11.90 -26.53 4.29
C MET A 65 -11.41 -27.96 4.05
N ASP A 66 -12.11 -28.72 3.22
CA ASP A 66 -11.61 -29.99 2.68
C ASP A 66 -10.68 -29.76 1.46
N LYS A 67 -10.23 -30.84 0.81
CA LYS A 67 -9.32 -30.74 -0.33
C LYS A 67 -9.97 -30.00 -1.51
N ASP A 68 -11.24 -30.28 -1.81
CA ASP A 68 -11.93 -29.75 -2.98
C ASP A 68 -12.33 -28.28 -2.76
N GLY A 69 -12.77 -27.94 -1.55
CA GLY A 69 -12.99 -26.57 -1.10
C GLY A 69 -11.73 -25.72 -1.19
N ARG A 70 -10.57 -26.24 -0.73
CA ARG A 70 -9.28 -25.53 -0.88
C ARG A 70 -8.89 -25.33 -2.34
N ASN A 71 -9.08 -26.32 -3.20
CA ASN A 71 -8.75 -26.22 -4.62
C ASN A 71 -9.58 -25.14 -5.31
N LYS A 72 -10.90 -25.14 -5.08
CA LYS A 72 -11.80 -24.11 -5.60
C LYS A 72 -11.41 -22.71 -5.10
N PHE A 73 -11.25 -22.56 -3.79
CA PHE A 73 -10.84 -21.29 -3.18
C PHE A 73 -9.52 -20.76 -3.75
N ASN A 74 -8.53 -21.64 -3.97
CA ASN A 74 -7.25 -21.25 -4.57
C ASN A 74 -7.41 -20.78 -6.02
N SER A 75 -8.23 -21.46 -6.81
CA SER A 75 -8.50 -21.10 -8.21
C SER A 75 -9.22 -19.75 -8.32
N GLU A 76 -10.22 -19.51 -7.47
CA GLU A 76 -10.94 -18.24 -7.39
C GLU A 76 -10.02 -17.11 -6.92
N TRP A 77 -9.21 -17.36 -5.90
CA TRP A 77 -8.19 -16.40 -5.47
C TRP A 77 -7.25 -16.03 -6.62
N ASP A 78 -6.69 -17.00 -7.34
CA ASP A 78 -5.71 -16.72 -8.39
C ASP A 78 -6.32 -15.97 -9.58
N SER A 79 -7.60 -16.23 -9.90
CA SER A 79 -8.33 -15.50 -10.95
C SER A 79 -8.70 -14.07 -10.53
N GLN A 80 -9.10 -13.86 -9.27
CA GLN A 80 -9.59 -12.56 -8.80
C GLN A 80 -8.50 -11.65 -8.21
N ARG A 81 -7.40 -12.21 -7.70
CA ARG A 81 -6.36 -11.48 -6.94
C ARG A 81 -5.90 -10.19 -7.61
N ASN A 82 -5.56 -10.24 -8.90
CA ASN A 82 -4.99 -9.08 -9.57
C ASN A 82 -6.03 -7.96 -9.70
N GLY A 83 -7.27 -8.27 -10.08
CA GLY A 83 -8.36 -7.30 -10.17
C GLY A 83 -8.71 -6.70 -8.81
N PHE A 84 -8.78 -7.54 -7.77
CA PHE A 84 -9.00 -7.11 -6.40
C PHE A 84 -7.90 -6.14 -5.92
N LEU A 85 -6.63 -6.53 -6.05
CA LEU A 85 -5.51 -5.71 -5.60
C LEU A 85 -5.38 -4.41 -6.41
N ASN A 86 -5.58 -4.44 -7.74
CA ASN A 86 -5.57 -3.22 -8.56
C ASN A 86 -6.58 -2.20 -8.05
N LYS A 87 -7.83 -2.62 -7.79
CA LYS A 87 -8.88 -1.75 -7.24
C LYS A 87 -8.50 -1.15 -5.88
N LEU A 88 -7.83 -1.91 -5.01
CA LEU A 88 -7.37 -1.40 -3.72
C LEU A 88 -6.28 -0.36 -3.86
N PHE A 89 -5.29 -0.57 -4.73
CA PHE A 89 -4.24 0.41 -4.98
C PHE A 89 -4.82 1.68 -5.63
N GLU A 90 -5.66 1.53 -6.65
CA GLU A 90 -6.30 2.64 -7.36
C GLU A 90 -7.17 3.48 -6.43
N GLY A 91 -7.94 2.83 -5.55
CA GLY A 91 -8.75 3.52 -4.55
C GLY A 91 -7.95 4.33 -3.53
N GLU A 92 -6.67 4.01 -3.35
CA GLU A 92 -5.73 4.77 -2.50
C GLU A 92 -4.84 5.73 -3.32
N GLY A 93 -5.05 5.83 -4.64
CA GLY A 93 -4.33 6.74 -5.54
C GLY A 93 -3.00 6.20 -6.09
N PHE A 94 -2.79 4.89 -6.07
CA PHE A 94 -1.56 4.25 -6.54
C PHE A 94 -1.81 3.22 -7.65
N LYS A 95 -0.82 2.98 -8.49
CA LYS A 95 -0.81 1.83 -9.39
C LYS A 95 -0.35 0.60 -8.60
N ASN A 96 -0.96 -0.57 -8.81
CA ASN A 96 -0.42 -1.80 -8.25
C ASN A 96 0.85 -2.23 -8.99
N LEU A 97 2.01 -2.15 -8.33
CA LEU A 97 3.30 -2.67 -8.81
C LEU A 97 3.74 -3.94 -8.05
N CYS A 98 2.92 -4.41 -7.12
CA CYS A 98 3.23 -5.54 -6.27
C CYS A 98 2.85 -6.88 -6.90
N PHE A 99 1.79 -6.92 -7.72
CA PHE A 99 1.20 -8.16 -8.23
C PHE A 99 0.70 -8.02 -9.69
N PRO A 100 1.18 -8.87 -10.63
CA PRO A 100 2.35 -9.75 -10.48
C PRO A 100 3.59 -8.94 -10.11
N LYS A 101 4.50 -9.55 -9.32
CA LYS A 101 5.63 -8.84 -8.73
C LYS A 101 6.55 -8.31 -9.83
N GLU A 102 6.54 -7.01 -10.05
CA GLU A 102 7.60 -6.33 -10.78
C GLU A 102 8.89 -6.37 -9.93
N SER A 103 10.05 -6.41 -10.58
CA SER A 103 11.36 -6.51 -9.93
C SER A 103 11.76 -5.23 -9.18
N LEU A 104 11.02 -4.91 -8.13
CA LEU A 104 11.33 -3.80 -7.23
C LEU A 104 12.41 -4.24 -6.24
N LYS A 105 13.63 -3.74 -6.42
CA LYS A 105 14.73 -3.86 -5.46
C LYS A 105 15.27 -2.48 -5.15
N TYR A 106 15.16 -2.06 -3.90
CA TYR A 106 15.81 -0.84 -3.44
C TYR A 106 17.02 -1.20 -2.60
N SER A 107 18.11 -0.44 -2.76
CA SER A 107 19.17 -0.45 -1.75
C SER A 107 18.62 0.13 -0.43
N SER A 108 19.27 -0.19 0.69
CA SER A 108 18.91 0.38 2.01
C SER A 108 18.88 1.91 1.98
N ASP A 109 19.83 2.53 1.27
CA ASP A 109 19.90 3.98 1.12
C ASP A 109 18.79 4.54 0.25
N LEU A 110 18.45 3.88 -0.87
CA LEU A 110 17.35 4.29 -1.73
C LEU A 110 16.01 4.20 -0.98
N ARG A 111 15.79 3.14 -0.21
CA ARG A 111 14.59 2.99 0.65
C ARG A 111 14.48 4.14 1.66
N LYS A 112 15.57 4.46 2.36
CA LYS A 112 15.63 5.59 3.31
C LYS A 112 15.42 6.94 2.63
N LEU A 113 15.83 7.09 1.38
CA LEU A 113 15.63 8.33 0.61
C LEU A 113 14.17 8.48 0.19
N ILE A 114 13.55 7.43 -0.36
CA ILE A 114 12.12 7.43 -0.74
C ILE A 114 11.25 7.70 0.47
N GLN A 115 11.48 7.01 1.60
CA GLN A 115 10.72 7.25 2.83
C GLN A 115 10.87 8.70 3.30
N LYS A 116 12.09 9.25 3.26
CA LYS A 116 12.31 10.65 3.63
C LYS A 116 11.53 11.60 2.70
N PHE A 117 11.51 11.32 1.40
CA PHE A 117 10.78 12.13 0.43
C PHE A 117 9.26 12.10 0.68
N ILE A 118 8.68 10.93 0.92
CA ILE A 118 7.25 10.79 1.22
C ILE A 118 6.89 11.60 2.48
N ASN A 119 7.68 11.47 3.56
CA ASN A 119 7.45 12.22 4.80
C ASN A 119 7.56 13.73 4.57
N PHE A 120 8.62 14.18 3.90
CA PHE A 120 8.80 15.59 3.55
C PHE A 120 7.61 16.14 2.76
N CYS A 121 7.16 15.39 1.74
CA CYS A 121 6.09 15.83 0.87
C CYS A 121 4.74 15.92 1.61
N GLY A 122 4.47 15.02 2.56
CA GLY A 122 3.31 15.15 3.46
C GLY A 122 3.41 16.39 4.35
N GLU A 123 4.52 16.55 5.09
CA GLU A 123 4.73 17.70 6.00
C GLU A 123 4.72 19.04 5.26
N LYS A 124 5.15 19.07 3.99
CA LYS A 124 5.24 20.29 3.20
C LYS A 124 3.88 20.95 3.06
N GLU A 125 2.84 20.19 2.74
CA GLU A 125 1.49 20.73 2.53
C GLU A 125 0.88 21.22 3.85
N ASP A 126 1.06 20.48 4.95
CA ASP A 126 0.59 20.90 6.27
C ASP A 126 1.25 22.21 6.73
N ARG A 127 2.57 22.29 6.60
CA ARG A 127 3.33 23.49 6.98
C ARG A 127 3.03 24.68 6.08
N ARG A 128 2.82 24.44 4.79
CA ARG A 128 2.41 25.48 3.83
C ARG A 128 1.06 26.05 4.24
N THR A 129 0.07 25.20 4.49
CA THR A 129 -1.27 25.60 4.94
C THR A 129 -1.20 26.45 6.22
N ASN A 130 -0.34 26.06 7.17
CA ASN A 130 -0.13 26.84 8.39
C ASN A 130 0.51 28.21 8.15
N ALA A 131 1.39 28.35 7.15
CA ALA A 131 2.04 29.60 6.78
C ALA A 131 1.20 30.50 5.85
N GLU A 132 0.13 29.98 5.23
CA GLU A 132 -0.77 30.74 4.36
C GLU A 132 -1.69 31.69 5.17
N GLY A 133 -1.87 32.92 4.66
CA GLY A 133 -2.75 33.95 5.23
C GLY A 133 -2.06 35.29 5.50
N ASN A 134 -2.86 36.30 5.86
CA ASN A 134 -2.36 37.63 6.21
C ASN A 134 -1.72 37.63 7.61
N ASN A 135 -0.70 38.46 7.82
CA ASN A 135 0.02 38.64 9.09
C ASN A 135 0.77 37.41 9.64
N LYS A 136 1.03 36.38 8.81
CA LYS A 136 1.78 35.17 9.19
C LYS A 136 3.27 35.22 8.86
N TYR A 137 3.93 36.36 9.13
CA TYR A 137 5.33 36.56 8.76
C TYR A 137 6.26 35.56 9.46
N SER A 138 6.05 35.30 10.76
CA SER A 138 6.84 34.34 11.55
C SER A 138 6.75 32.92 11.00
N GLU A 139 5.55 32.48 10.64
CA GLU A 139 5.24 31.15 10.12
C GLU A 139 5.84 30.98 8.72
N CYS A 140 5.77 32.00 7.88
CA CYS A 140 6.41 32.02 6.57
C CYS A 140 7.94 31.89 6.67
N ILE A 141 8.56 32.65 7.59
CA ILE A 141 10.01 32.54 7.84
C ILE A 141 10.38 31.16 8.38
N ALA A 142 9.60 30.62 9.32
CA ALA A 142 9.82 29.28 9.86
C ALA A 142 9.70 28.19 8.77
N TYR A 143 8.69 28.29 7.90
CA TYR A 143 8.50 27.41 6.75
C TYR A 143 9.69 27.46 5.80
N ASN A 144 10.15 28.66 5.40
CA ASN A 144 11.29 28.82 4.50
C ASN A 144 12.58 28.24 5.09
N ARG A 145 12.83 28.46 6.39
CA ARG A 145 13.98 27.87 7.10
C ARG A 145 13.93 26.33 7.12
N TRP A 146 12.74 25.78 7.32
CA TRP A 146 12.52 24.34 7.28
C TRP A 146 12.77 23.76 5.87
N ILE A 147 12.25 24.40 4.82
CA ILE A 147 12.51 24.01 3.42
C ILE A 147 14.02 23.99 3.13
N ASP A 148 14.75 25.01 3.56
CA ASP A 148 16.20 25.08 3.37
C ASP A 148 16.96 23.95 4.08
N THR A 149 16.51 23.60 5.28
CA THR A 149 17.08 22.49 6.07
C THR A 149 16.86 21.16 5.35
N GLU A 150 15.63 20.92 4.86
CA GLU A 150 15.28 19.70 4.15
C GLU A 150 16.05 19.57 2.84
N ARG A 151 16.12 20.66 2.04
CA ARG A 151 16.91 20.72 0.80
C ARG A 151 18.37 20.31 1.03
N ARG A 152 19.05 20.90 2.02
CA ARG A 152 20.44 20.56 2.36
C ARG A 152 20.58 19.10 2.78
N SER A 153 19.62 18.60 3.57
CA SER A 153 19.62 17.21 4.03
C SER A 153 19.43 16.21 2.88
N PHE A 154 18.57 16.52 1.89
CA PHE A 154 18.45 15.72 0.66
C PHE A 154 19.72 15.74 -0.18
N GLN A 155 20.32 16.91 -0.42
CA GLN A 155 21.56 17.04 -1.18
C GLN A 155 22.70 16.21 -0.57
N ARG A 156 22.85 16.22 0.76
CA ARG A 156 23.86 15.38 1.46
C ARG A 156 23.63 13.89 1.23
N LYS A 157 22.37 13.43 1.33
CA LYS A 157 22.02 12.03 1.09
C LYS A 157 22.28 11.62 -0.35
N GLN A 158 21.93 12.47 -1.32
CA GLN A 158 22.18 12.21 -2.73
C GLN A 158 23.67 12.04 -3.03
N LYS A 159 24.52 12.95 -2.51
CA LYS A 159 25.98 12.84 -2.67
C LYS A 159 26.54 11.54 -2.10
N ARG A 160 26.00 11.05 -0.98
CA ARG A 160 26.41 9.77 -0.38
C ARG A 160 25.99 8.54 -1.20
N ILE A 161 24.89 8.63 -1.95
CA ILE A 161 24.41 7.52 -2.79
C ILE A 161 25.15 7.48 -4.13
N ALA A 162 25.65 8.62 -4.60
CA ALA A 162 26.36 8.76 -5.86
C ALA A 162 27.87 8.40 -5.78
N HIS A 163 28.37 8.03 -4.60
CA HIS A 163 29.76 7.63 -4.33
C HIS A 163 29.74 6.27 -3.64
#